data_AF-A0A4P6F358-F1
#
_entry.id   AF-A0A4P6F358-F1
#
_cell.length_a   1.000
_cell.length_b   1.000
_cell.length_c   1.000
_cell.angle_alpha   90.00
_cell.angle_beta   90.00
_cell.angle_gamma   90.00
#
_symmetry.space_group_name_H-M   'P 1'
#
loop_
_entity.id
_entity.type
_entity.pdbx_description
1 polymer ?
#
loop_
_entity_poly.entity_id
_entity_poly.type
_entity_poly.pdbx_seq_one_letter_code
_entity_poly.pdbx_strand_id
1 'polypeptide(L)'
;MTAYPDGGLAVRDADGTLVGGLSAPTGGGRFTVVSPGRAELRWTTTPAAPQAVAFSLGTRGIVSATWGEREGGRSLAVVPTGWARDAGDAGRELVWAEVTAAQPEADTSGMRDQLTCHAIGARDKASWNLEPWRPDVGLLAVMAARCNPS
;
A
#
# COMPACT_ATOMS: atom_id res chain seq x y z
N MET A 1 1.24 4.01 15.13
CA MET A 1 0.30 4.39 14.06
C MET A 1 0.93 5.46 13.20
N THR A 2 0.63 5.49 11.90
CA THR A 2 1.14 6.48 10.95
C THR A 2 -0.01 6.96 10.08
N ALA A 3 -0.33 8.26 10.12
CA ALA A 3 -1.34 8.84 9.23
C ALA A 3 -0.70 9.25 7.90
N TYR A 4 -1.40 9.03 6.80
CA TYR A 4 -0.91 9.33 5.45
C TYR A 4 -1.58 10.57 4.86
N PRO A 5 -0.92 11.27 3.91
CA PRO A 5 -1.49 12.46 3.26
C PRO A 5 -2.79 12.20 2.51
N ASP A 6 -3.01 10.99 2.02
CA ASP A 6 -4.25 10.55 1.37
C ASP A 6 -5.42 10.36 2.35
N GLY A 7 -5.18 10.53 3.66
CA GLY A 7 -6.16 10.45 4.73
C GLY A 7 -6.24 9.09 5.41
N GLY A 8 -5.52 8.07 4.92
CA GLY A 8 -5.45 6.73 5.52
C GLY A 8 -4.60 6.68 6.79
N LEU A 9 -4.63 5.54 7.47
CA LEU A 9 -3.87 5.30 8.70
C LEU A 9 -3.28 3.89 8.73
N ALA A 10 -1.98 3.76 8.92
CA ALA A 10 -1.32 2.51 9.25
C ALA A 10 -1.33 2.26 10.77
N VAL A 11 -1.62 1.03 11.17
CA VAL A 11 -1.63 0.56 12.56
C VAL A 11 -0.47 -0.40 12.78
N ARG A 12 0.33 -0.12 13.82
CA ARG A 12 1.49 -0.93 14.20
C ARG A 12 1.29 -1.47 15.62
N ASP A 13 1.81 -2.65 15.89
CA ASP A 13 1.88 -3.22 17.23
C ASP A 13 2.98 -2.55 18.08
N ALA A 14 3.21 -3.10 19.28
CA ALA A 14 4.20 -2.58 20.23
C ALA A 14 5.65 -2.69 19.71
N ASP A 15 5.93 -3.68 18.86
CA ASP A 15 7.25 -3.93 18.27
C ASP A 15 7.47 -3.11 16.99
N GLY A 16 6.45 -2.36 16.56
CA GLY A 16 6.47 -1.54 15.36
C GLY A 16 6.10 -2.31 14.08
N THR A 17 5.70 -3.57 14.18
CA THR A 17 5.24 -4.37 13.03
C THR A 17 3.92 -3.82 12.54
N LEU A 18 3.77 -3.70 11.22
CA LEU A 18 2.52 -3.24 10.62
C LEU A 18 1.47 -4.36 10.68
N VAL A 19 0.36 -4.13 11.37
CA VAL A 19 -0.68 -5.14 11.64
C VAL A 19 -2.01 -4.85 10.94
N GLY A 20 -2.12 -3.70 10.29
CA GLY A 20 -3.31 -3.31 9.55
C GLY A 20 -3.36 -1.81 9.25
N GLY A 21 -4.53 -1.36 8.80
CA GLY A 21 -4.77 0.05 8.55
C GLY A 21 -6.23 0.40 8.38
N LEU A 22 -6.50 1.69 8.33
CA LEU A 22 -7.79 2.27 8.00
C LEU A 22 -7.70 2.96 6.64
N SER A 23 -8.69 2.72 5.76
CA SER A 23 -8.83 3.48 4.52
C SER A 23 -9.05 4.96 4.81
N ALA A 24 -8.79 5.81 3.83
CA ALA A 24 -9.19 7.20 3.91
C ALA A 24 -10.71 7.29 4.21
N PRO A 25 -11.12 8.16 5.16
CA PRO A 25 -12.52 8.29 5.54
C PRO A 25 -13.29 9.12 4.50
N THR A 26 -14.55 8.79 4.29
CA THR A 26 -15.43 9.56 3.39
C THR A 26 -15.70 10.96 3.93
N GLY A 27 -16.21 11.84 3.06
CA GLY A 27 -16.67 13.16 3.49
C GLY A 27 -15.55 14.13 3.90
N GLY A 28 -14.34 13.94 3.35
CA GLY A 28 -13.23 14.91 3.45
C GLY A 28 -12.50 14.95 4.80
N GLY A 29 -12.82 14.03 5.72
CA GLY A 29 -12.07 13.85 6.95
C GLY A 29 -10.69 13.24 6.67
N ARG A 30 -9.78 13.33 7.63
CA ARG A 30 -8.50 12.61 7.61
C ARG A 30 -8.12 12.16 9.00
N PHE A 31 -7.42 11.02 9.11
CA PHE A 31 -6.85 10.61 10.38
C PHE A 31 -5.65 11.49 10.76
N THR A 32 -5.53 11.78 12.05
CA THR A 32 -4.37 12.46 12.65
C THR A 32 -3.99 11.71 13.91
N VAL A 33 -2.73 11.29 14.02
CA VAL A 33 -2.21 10.67 15.24
C VAL A 33 -1.95 11.78 16.26
N VAL A 34 -2.62 11.72 17.41
CA VAL A 34 -2.54 12.77 18.45
C VAL A 34 -1.72 12.33 19.65
N SER A 35 -1.59 11.02 19.86
CA SER A 35 -0.72 10.42 20.88
C SER A 35 -0.39 8.97 20.49
N PRO A 36 0.58 8.32 21.16
CA PRO A 36 0.73 6.87 21.04
C PRO A 36 -0.62 6.19 21.32
N GLY A 37 -1.00 5.23 20.47
CA GLY A 37 -2.26 4.50 20.62
C GLY A 37 -3.55 5.29 20.32
N ARG A 38 -3.49 6.59 19.97
CA ARG A 38 -4.69 7.38 19.65
C ARG A 38 -4.58 8.15 18.33
N ALA A 39 -5.56 7.94 17.46
CA ALA A 39 -5.79 8.75 16.28
C ALA A 39 -7.18 9.38 16.34
N GLU A 40 -7.30 10.58 15.78
CA GLU A 40 -8.55 11.32 15.68
C GLU A 40 -8.88 11.59 14.22
N LEU A 41 -10.17 11.59 13.93
CA LEU A 41 -10.68 12.01 12.64
C LEU A 41 -10.89 13.53 12.65
N ARG A 42 -10.25 14.23 11.70
CA ARG A 42 -10.23 15.70 11.66
C ARG A 42 -10.66 16.22 10.30
N TRP A 43 -11.31 17.38 10.33
CA TRP A 43 -11.66 18.18 9.15
C TRP A 43 -10.97 19.54 9.24
N THR A 44 -10.65 20.11 8.07
CA THR A 44 -10.17 21.49 7.97
C THR A 44 -11.30 22.50 8.12
N THR A 45 -12.52 22.11 7.73
CA THR A 45 -13.72 22.94 7.82
C THR A 45 -14.87 22.16 8.45
N THR A 46 -15.70 22.84 9.23
CA THR A 46 -16.91 22.24 9.79
C THR A 46 -17.88 21.92 8.65
N PRO A 47 -18.38 20.67 8.54
CA PRO A 47 -19.42 20.33 7.58
C PRO A 47 -20.68 21.19 7.78
N ALA A 48 -21.28 21.65 6.69
CA ALA A 48 -22.48 22.50 6.74
C ALA A 48 -23.73 21.76 7.26
N ALA A 49 -23.71 20.42 7.19
CA ALA A 49 -24.76 19.54 7.68
C ALA A 49 -24.15 18.26 8.27
N PRO A 50 -24.86 17.55 9.16
CA PRO A 50 -24.46 16.21 9.58
C PRO A 50 -24.27 15.30 8.36
N GLN A 51 -23.15 14.58 8.34
CA GLN A 51 -22.81 13.64 7.27
C GLN A 51 -22.39 12.30 7.86
N ALA A 52 -22.75 11.21 7.19
CA ALA A 52 -22.20 9.91 7.50
C ALA A 52 -20.72 9.85 7.09
N VAL A 53 -19.87 9.33 7.97
CA VAL A 53 -18.46 9.12 7.69
C VAL A 53 -18.17 7.63 7.78
N ALA A 54 -17.60 7.09 6.71
CA ALA A 54 -17.26 5.68 6.61
C ALA A 54 -15.77 5.53 6.30
N PHE A 55 -15.18 4.48 6.84
CA PHE A 55 -13.85 3.99 6.52
C PHE A 55 -13.84 2.49 6.79
N SER A 56 -12.89 1.77 6.19
CA SER A 56 -12.74 0.33 6.37
C SER A 56 -11.43 -0.01 7.06
N LEU A 57 -11.49 -0.97 7.99
CA LEU A 57 -10.32 -1.60 8.61
C LEU A 57 -9.91 -2.81 7.77
N GLY A 58 -8.61 -2.91 7.49
CA GLY A 58 -8.01 -4.12 6.95
C GLY A 58 -6.81 -4.55 7.77
N THR A 59 -6.67 -5.86 7.94
CA THR A 59 -5.57 -6.50 8.68
C THR A 59 -4.82 -7.52 7.81
N ARG A 60 -5.05 -7.48 6.49
CA ARG A 60 -4.37 -8.31 5.50
C ARG A 60 -4.18 -7.54 4.20
N GLY A 61 -2.93 -7.38 3.80
CA GLY A 61 -2.49 -6.69 2.59
C GLY A 61 -2.53 -7.58 1.35
N ILE A 62 -2.06 -8.83 1.47
CA ILE A 62 -1.96 -9.77 0.35
C ILE A 62 -2.83 -11.02 0.53
N VAL A 63 -3.34 -11.53 -0.57
CA VAL A 63 -3.87 -12.89 -0.70
C VAL A 63 -2.71 -13.87 -0.89
N SER A 64 -1.73 -13.52 -1.74
CA SER A 64 -0.54 -14.33 -1.99
C SER A 64 0.64 -13.51 -2.54
N ALA A 65 1.85 -14.07 -2.41
CA ALA A 65 3.07 -13.62 -3.06
C ALA A 65 3.88 -14.87 -3.47
N THR A 66 3.87 -15.20 -4.77
CA THR A 66 4.40 -16.48 -5.28
C THR A 66 5.39 -16.25 -6.40
N TRP A 67 6.58 -16.85 -6.28
CA TRP A 67 7.60 -16.82 -7.32
C TRP A 67 7.23 -17.71 -8.52
N GLY A 68 7.62 -17.26 -9.71
CA GLY A 68 7.55 -18.01 -10.94
C GLY A 68 8.40 -17.34 -12.02
N GLU A 69 8.09 -17.63 -13.28
CA GLU A 69 8.73 -17.03 -14.45
C GLU A 69 7.72 -16.19 -15.23
N ARG A 70 8.11 -14.97 -15.61
CA ARG A 70 7.29 -14.05 -16.40
C ARG A 70 8.19 -13.13 -17.21
N GLU A 71 7.76 -12.80 -18.43
CA GLU A 71 8.50 -11.84 -19.29
C GLU A 71 9.98 -12.21 -19.51
N GLY A 72 10.29 -13.51 -19.45
CA GLY A 72 11.63 -14.04 -19.72
C GLY A 72 12.56 -14.13 -18.50
N GLY A 73 12.06 -13.86 -17.30
CA GLY A 73 12.85 -14.09 -16.08
C GLY A 73 12.00 -14.27 -14.83
N ARG A 74 12.71 -14.51 -13.72
CA ARG A 74 12.13 -14.71 -12.40
C ARG A 74 11.23 -13.53 -12.01
N SER A 75 10.02 -13.82 -11.52
CA SER A 75 9.01 -12.79 -11.21
C SER A 75 8.19 -13.21 -9.98
N LEU A 76 7.97 -12.27 -9.06
CA LEU A 76 7.11 -12.45 -7.90
C LEU A 76 5.71 -11.94 -8.21
N ALA A 77 4.74 -12.85 -8.35
CA ALA A 77 3.34 -12.49 -8.52
C ALA A 77 2.69 -12.18 -7.17
N VAL A 78 2.50 -10.89 -6.88
CA VAL A 78 1.79 -10.40 -5.69
C VAL A 78 0.31 -10.23 -6.02
N VAL A 79 -0.58 -10.81 -5.22
CA VAL A 79 -2.04 -10.64 -5.32
C VAL A 79 -2.52 -9.89 -4.07
N PRO A 80 -2.72 -8.56 -4.14
CA PRO A 80 -3.28 -7.79 -3.03
C PRO A 80 -4.75 -8.13 -2.75
N THR A 81 -5.17 -7.96 -1.50
CA THR A 81 -6.59 -8.00 -1.13
C THR A 81 -7.36 -6.82 -1.75
N GLY A 82 -8.68 -6.95 -1.88
CA GLY A 82 -9.52 -5.84 -2.37
C GLY A 82 -9.38 -4.59 -1.51
N TRP A 83 -9.39 -4.77 -0.18
CA TRP A 83 -9.16 -3.66 0.76
C TRP A 83 -7.83 -2.95 0.51
N ALA A 84 -6.73 -3.69 0.34
CA ALA A 84 -5.42 -3.09 0.19
C ALA A 84 -5.26 -2.30 -1.12
N ARG A 85 -5.98 -2.69 -2.18
CA ARG A 85 -6.04 -1.94 -3.45
C ARG A 85 -6.74 -0.60 -3.27
N ASP A 86 -7.70 -0.52 -2.34
CA ASP A 86 -8.56 0.65 -2.12
C ASP A 86 -8.10 1.55 -0.97
N ALA A 87 -7.28 1.04 -0.05
CA ALA A 87 -6.85 1.74 1.16
C ALA A 87 -5.67 2.71 0.96
N GLY A 88 -5.33 3.04 -0.28
CA GLY A 88 -4.29 4.01 -0.61
C GLY A 88 -2.92 3.65 -0.03
N ASP A 89 -2.25 4.62 0.57
CA ASP A 89 -0.93 4.48 1.19
C ASP A 89 -0.94 3.45 2.33
N ALA A 90 -2.00 3.41 3.13
CA ALA A 90 -2.12 2.41 4.21
C ALA A 90 -2.18 0.97 3.65
N GLY A 91 -2.92 0.78 2.56
CA GLY A 91 -2.98 -0.50 1.85
C GLY A 91 -1.64 -0.87 1.20
N ARG A 92 -1.00 0.07 0.51
CA ARG A 92 0.29 -0.12 -0.16
C ARG A 92 1.39 -0.52 0.83
N GLU A 93 1.47 0.15 1.97
CA GLU A 93 2.48 -0.14 3.00
C GLU A 93 2.21 -1.50 3.67
N LEU A 94 0.94 -1.89 3.87
CA LEU A 94 0.62 -3.23 4.38
C LEU A 94 1.00 -4.33 3.39
N VAL A 95 0.72 -4.12 2.09
CA VAL A 95 1.15 -5.05 1.04
C VAL A 95 2.66 -5.22 1.04
N TRP A 96 3.43 -4.13 1.07
CA TRP A 96 4.90 -4.21 1.07
C TRP A 96 5.44 -4.93 2.30
N ALA A 97 4.91 -4.62 3.49
CA ALA A 97 5.31 -5.26 4.74
C ALA A 97 5.05 -6.79 4.71
N GLU A 98 3.88 -7.21 4.22
CA GLU A 98 3.55 -8.63 4.13
C GLU A 98 4.34 -9.36 3.03
N VAL A 99 4.59 -8.70 1.89
CA VAL A 99 5.44 -9.25 0.81
C VAL A 99 6.85 -9.53 1.32
N THR A 100 7.48 -8.56 1.97
CA THR A 100 8.87 -8.70 2.46
C THR A 100 8.98 -9.65 3.65
N ALA A 101 7.94 -9.75 4.49
CA ALA A 101 7.88 -10.77 5.53
C ALA A 101 7.76 -12.19 4.95
N ALA A 102 6.96 -12.38 3.90
CA ALA A 102 6.76 -13.68 3.26
C ALA A 102 7.91 -14.07 2.31
N GLN A 103 8.53 -13.09 1.67
CA GLN A 103 9.59 -13.24 0.67
C GLN A 103 10.72 -12.23 0.96
N PRO A 104 11.61 -12.50 1.94
CA PRO A 104 12.64 -11.55 2.36
C PRO A 104 13.58 -11.09 1.24
N GLU A 105 13.83 -11.95 0.25
CA GLU A 105 14.64 -11.62 -0.92
C GLU A 105 14.00 -10.58 -1.86
N ALA A 106 12.71 -10.27 -1.68
CA ALA A 106 12.03 -9.21 -2.43
C ALA A 106 12.32 -7.81 -1.88
N ASP A 107 12.94 -7.68 -0.70
CA ASP A 107 13.21 -6.40 -0.03
C ASP A 107 14.34 -5.62 -0.71
N THR A 108 14.04 -5.07 -1.88
CA THR A 108 14.92 -4.21 -2.67
C THR A 108 14.17 -2.94 -3.08
N SER A 109 14.91 -1.83 -3.24
CA SER A 109 14.35 -0.55 -3.71
C SER A 109 13.64 -0.71 -5.07
N GLY A 110 14.27 -1.39 -6.02
CA GLY A 110 13.68 -1.63 -7.35
C GLY A 110 12.35 -2.41 -7.30
N MET A 111 12.23 -3.44 -6.45
CA MET A 111 10.95 -4.16 -6.31
C MET A 111 9.90 -3.34 -5.55
N ARG A 112 10.29 -2.51 -4.57
CA ARG A 112 9.39 -1.58 -3.89
C ARG A 112 8.82 -0.53 -4.84
N ASP A 113 9.65 -0.02 -5.74
CA ASP A 113 9.24 0.96 -6.74
C ASP A 113 8.29 0.35 -7.77
N GLN A 114 8.56 -0.88 -8.22
CA GLN A 114 7.63 -1.65 -9.06
C GLN A 114 6.27 -1.85 -8.37
N LEU A 115 6.27 -2.26 -7.10
CA LEU A 115 5.04 -2.46 -6.32
C LEU A 115 4.25 -1.15 -6.21
N THR A 116 4.94 -0.05 -5.89
CA THR A 116 4.33 1.27 -5.79
C THR A 116 3.73 1.73 -7.11
N CYS A 117 4.43 1.49 -8.23
CA CYS A 117 3.91 1.77 -9.55
C CYS A 117 2.64 0.97 -9.85
N HIS A 118 2.62 -0.34 -9.56
CA HIS A 118 1.42 -1.16 -9.77
C HIS A 118 0.25 -0.72 -8.89
N ALA A 119 0.51 -0.39 -7.62
CA ALA A 119 -0.52 0.08 -6.70
C ALA A 119 -1.21 1.38 -7.18
N ILE A 120 -0.46 2.25 -7.87
CA ILE A 120 -0.97 3.54 -8.37
C ILE A 120 -1.56 3.42 -9.78
N GLY A 121 -0.82 2.80 -10.71
CA GLY A 121 -1.13 2.82 -12.14
C GLY A 121 -1.75 1.53 -12.69
N ALA A 122 -1.75 0.44 -11.93
CA ALA A 122 -2.24 -0.87 -12.36
C ALA A 122 -3.04 -1.60 -11.27
N ARG A 123 -3.73 -0.81 -10.43
CA ARG A 123 -4.36 -1.30 -9.19
C ARG A 123 -5.35 -2.45 -9.41
N ASP A 124 -6.01 -2.49 -10.56
CA ASP A 124 -7.05 -3.48 -10.87
C ASP A 124 -6.51 -4.76 -11.54
N LYS A 125 -5.19 -4.85 -11.81
CA LYS A 125 -4.58 -6.08 -12.34
C LYS A 125 -4.69 -7.22 -11.33
N ALA A 126 -4.99 -8.42 -11.82
CA ALA A 126 -5.11 -9.62 -10.98
C ALA A 126 -3.86 -9.85 -10.11
N SER A 127 -2.66 -9.74 -10.69
CA SER A 127 -1.39 -9.73 -9.97
C SER A 127 -0.54 -8.52 -10.32
N TRP A 128 0.29 -8.12 -9.37
CA TRP A 128 1.39 -7.18 -9.53
C TRP A 128 2.68 -7.98 -9.57
N ASN A 129 3.33 -8.00 -10.73
CA ASN A 129 4.52 -8.80 -10.93
C ASN A 129 5.75 -7.94 -10.65
N LEU A 130 6.60 -8.41 -9.75
CA LEU A 130 7.81 -7.73 -9.30
C LEU A 130 9.02 -8.55 -9.77
N GLU A 131 9.85 -7.95 -10.60
CA GLU A 131 10.95 -8.64 -11.27
C GLU A 131 12.30 -8.11 -10.75
N PRO A 132 13.11 -8.94 -10.07
CA PRO A 132 14.40 -8.52 -9.52
C PRO A 132 15.47 -8.25 -10.59
N TRP A 133 15.27 -8.74 -11.82
CA TRP A 133 16.21 -8.54 -12.93
C TRP A 133 16.00 -7.20 -13.65
N ARG A 134 14.92 -6.47 -13.35
CA ARG A 134 14.72 -5.13 -13.89
C ARG A 134 15.69 -4.13 -13.25
N PRO A 135 16.18 -3.14 -14.01
CA PRO A 135 17.10 -2.17 -13.47
C PRO A 135 16.42 -1.31 -12.39
N ASP A 136 17.16 -1.05 -11.31
CA ASP A 136 16.74 -0.11 -10.28
C ASP A 136 17.00 1.32 -10.76
N VAL A 137 15.96 1.92 -11.35
CA VAL A 137 16.00 3.27 -11.96
C VAL A 137 15.27 4.32 -11.13
N GLY A 138 14.76 3.95 -9.95
CA GLY A 138 13.93 4.79 -9.10
C GLY A 138 12.48 4.95 -9.59
N LEU A 139 11.58 5.24 -8.65
CA LEU A 139 10.12 5.26 -8.84
C LEU A 139 9.64 6.08 -10.05
N LEU A 140 10.18 7.28 -10.26
CA LEU A 140 9.73 8.16 -11.36
C LEU A 140 10.02 7.54 -12.73
N ALA A 141 11.18 6.90 -12.89
CA ALA A 141 11.54 6.22 -14.13
C ALA A 141 10.73 4.92 -14.30
N VAL A 142 10.48 4.17 -13.21
CA VAL A 142 9.56 3.01 -13.23
C VAL A 142 8.17 3.42 -13.71
N MET A 143 7.63 4.53 -13.20
CA MET A 143 6.34 5.07 -13.62
C MET A 143 6.34 5.54 -15.07
N ALA A 144 7.39 6.26 -15.51
CA ALA A 144 7.54 6.68 -16.90
C ALA A 144 7.57 5.49 -17.87
N ALA A 145 8.17 4.37 -17.43
CA ALA A 145 8.19 3.10 -18.14
C ALA A 145 6.93 2.24 -17.95
N ARG A 146 5.83 2.81 -17.42
CA ARG A 146 4.54 2.11 -17.19
C ARG A 146 4.69 0.83 -16.37
N CYS A 147 5.49 0.92 -15.30
CA CYS A 147 5.82 -0.16 -14.37
C CYS A 147 6.67 -1.30 -14.95
N ASN A 148 7.31 -1.08 -16.11
CA ASN A 148 8.07 -2.10 -16.82
C ASN A 148 9.40 -1.50 -17.36
N PRO A 149 10.31 -1.03 -16.47
CA PRO A 149 11.62 -0.50 -16.90
C PRO A 149 12.47 -1.61 -17.52
N SER A 150 13.31 -1.24 -18.49
CA SER A 150 14.21 -2.09 -19.26
C SER A 150 15.65 -1.62 -19.17
#